data_AF-A0A976L8F6-F1
#
_entry.id   AF-A0A976L8F6-F1
#
_cell.length_a   1.000
_cell.length_b   1.000
_cell.length_c   1.000
_cell.angle_alpha   90.00
_cell.angle_beta   90.00
_cell.angle_gamma   90.00
#
_symmetry.space_group_name_H-M   'P 1'
#
loop_
_entity.id
_entity.type
_entity.pdbx_description
1 polymer ?
#
loop_
_entity_poly.entity_id
_entity_poly.type
_entity_poly.pdbx_seq_one_letter_code
_entity_poly.pdbx_strand_id
1 'polypeptide(L)'
;MWDFNFLAAIRSIEKSMAYVLYRMLLCLGVALGYLFATLAGAGTLVGFGSLAKNASSLGPFGAVVGFVLFAALMVHIRPLWLNAVKIPQLGLLVDQFKGKPLPTGKALVDYAKERQWAAYPSTAKMFELDEAIRRVLSDMVTLVSCPKLEAQNPTVRQLCTRLIQALSRQNHQTLLAWHFQRQLENPWRSALEGLAVHQSHFFTLTKNRTVVTAFAWLGFVAAYPLVLGGIEILIDGIPIKMSFWPEVFAGVFAWAIKAAFFDAIAEAAMIDVFFPLAEKEAGQISDVPLKNHSEAYRAMDIKAGAPLE
;
A
#
# COMPACT_ATOMS: atom_id res chain seq x y z
N MET A 1 17.35 15.15 7.78
CA MET A 1 17.98 13.94 8.33
C MET A 1 16.87 12.92 8.55
N TRP A 2 16.87 11.85 7.75
CA TRP A 2 16.03 10.66 7.86
C TRP A 2 16.81 9.62 8.68
N ASP A 3 16.10 8.72 9.36
CA ASP A 3 16.69 7.85 10.39
C ASP A 3 16.94 6.41 9.89
N PHE A 4 16.70 6.14 8.60
CA PHE A 4 16.89 4.82 7.97
C PHE A 4 17.97 4.82 6.89
N ASN A 5 18.45 3.62 6.58
CA ASN A 5 19.44 3.40 5.54
C ASN A 5 18.78 2.91 4.24
N PHE A 6 18.65 3.80 3.25
CA PHE A 6 18.10 3.46 1.93
C PHE A 6 18.82 2.29 1.26
N LEU A 7 20.15 2.20 1.42
CA LEU A 7 20.94 1.15 0.80
C LEU A 7 20.66 -0.22 1.45
N ALA A 8 20.42 -0.24 2.76
CA ALA A 8 20.00 -1.45 3.48
C ALA A 8 18.61 -1.90 3.02
N ALA A 9 17.65 -0.98 2.89
CA ALA A 9 16.31 -1.28 2.40
C ALA A 9 16.33 -1.82 0.95
N ILE A 10 17.15 -1.24 0.07
CA ILE A 10 17.34 -1.75 -1.31
C ILE A 10 17.95 -3.16 -1.28
N ARG A 11 18.96 -3.40 -0.44
CA ARG A 11 19.60 -4.72 -0.31
C ARG A 11 18.65 -5.78 0.28
N SER A 12 17.73 -5.38 1.15
CA SER A 12 16.66 -6.26 1.65
C SER A 12 15.73 -6.73 0.51
N ILE A 13 15.42 -5.84 -0.42
CA ILE A 13 14.66 -6.17 -1.63
C ILE A 13 15.45 -7.09 -2.56
N GLU A 14 16.77 -6.90 -2.70
CA GLU A 14 17.63 -7.81 -3.45
C GLU A 14 17.56 -9.25 -2.92
N LYS A 15 17.62 -9.42 -1.58
CA LYS A 15 17.47 -10.73 -0.94
C LYS A 15 16.08 -11.34 -1.10
N SER A 16 15.04 -10.54 -1.35
CA SER A 16 13.67 -10.99 -1.59
C SER A 16 13.23 -10.84 -3.05
N MET A 17 14.18 -10.72 -3.98
CA MET A 17 13.91 -10.34 -5.38
C MET A 17 12.91 -11.29 -6.06
N ALA A 18 12.98 -12.61 -5.80
CA ALA A 18 12.05 -13.56 -6.38
C ALA A 18 10.59 -13.26 -6.01
N TYR A 19 10.33 -12.82 -4.78
CA TYR A 19 8.98 -12.39 -4.37
C TYR A 19 8.61 -11.04 -4.97
N VAL A 20 9.55 -10.11 -5.08
CA VAL A 20 9.31 -8.79 -5.68
C VAL A 20 8.97 -8.93 -7.17
N LEU A 21 9.61 -9.85 -7.88
CA LEU A 21 9.27 -10.20 -9.26
C LEU A 21 7.89 -10.86 -9.37
N TYR A 22 7.54 -11.76 -8.43
CA TYR A 22 6.18 -12.31 -8.36
C TYR A 22 5.14 -11.19 -8.16
N ARG A 23 5.40 -10.24 -7.26
CA ARG A 23 4.57 -9.04 -7.07
C ARG A 23 4.51 -8.18 -8.32
N MET A 24 5.62 -8.00 -9.03
CA MET A 24 5.67 -7.28 -10.30
C MET A 24 4.76 -7.93 -11.36
N LEU A 25 4.80 -9.25 -11.50
CA LEU A 25 3.92 -9.98 -12.42
C LEU A 25 2.44 -9.76 -12.09
N LEU A 26 2.06 -9.78 -10.81
CA LEU A 26 0.69 -9.49 -10.40
C LEU A 26 0.29 -8.04 -10.67
N CYS A 27 1.16 -7.07 -10.36
CA CYS A 27 0.93 -5.65 -10.66
C CYS A 27 0.78 -5.42 -12.17
N LEU A 28 1.61 -6.07 -12.99
CA LEU A 28 1.53 -6.03 -14.44
C LEU A 28 0.22 -6.68 -14.94
N GLY A 29 -0.20 -7.80 -14.35
CA GLY A 29 -1.49 -8.43 -14.64
C GLY A 29 -2.66 -7.50 -14.38
N VAL A 30 -2.62 -6.71 -13.30
CA VAL A 30 -3.63 -5.66 -13.03
C VAL A 30 -3.57 -4.55 -14.07
N ALA A 31 -2.37 -4.09 -14.45
CA ALA A 31 -2.22 -3.08 -15.50
C ALA A 31 -2.76 -3.54 -16.85
N LEU A 32 -2.50 -4.79 -17.22
CA LEU A 32 -3.10 -5.43 -18.40
C LEU A 32 -4.62 -5.57 -18.26
N GLY A 33 -5.13 -5.87 -17.06
CA GLY A 33 -6.56 -5.87 -16.77
C GLY A 33 -7.23 -4.52 -17.07
N TYR A 34 -6.61 -3.41 -16.66
CA TYR A 34 -7.07 -2.06 -17.03
C TYR A 34 -7.07 -1.84 -18.54
N LEU A 35 -6.01 -2.26 -19.24
CA LEU A 35 -5.91 -2.18 -20.70
C LEU A 35 -7.04 -2.97 -21.37
N PHE A 36 -7.20 -4.24 -21.02
CA PHE A 36 -8.23 -5.10 -21.63
C PHE A 36 -9.65 -4.64 -21.31
N ALA A 37 -9.93 -4.21 -20.08
CA ALA A 37 -11.24 -3.69 -19.70
C ALA A 37 -11.58 -2.41 -20.48
N THR A 38 -10.59 -1.54 -20.68
CA THR A 38 -10.73 -0.33 -21.50
C THR A 38 -11.02 -0.69 -22.96
N LEU A 39 -10.23 -1.59 -23.55
CA LEU A 39 -10.42 -2.04 -24.94
C LEU A 39 -11.76 -2.74 -25.14
N ALA A 40 -12.17 -3.61 -24.21
CA ALA A 40 -13.46 -4.28 -24.23
C ALA A 40 -14.61 -3.27 -24.11
N GLY A 41 -14.51 -2.30 -23.21
CA GLY A 41 -15.49 -1.23 -23.08
C GLY A 41 -15.61 -0.36 -24.33
N ALA A 42 -14.49 -0.02 -24.96
CA ALA A 42 -14.47 0.68 -26.23
C ALA A 42 -15.15 -0.14 -27.34
N GLY A 43 -14.79 -1.42 -27.45
CA GLY A 43 -15.32 -2.34 -28.44
C GLY A 43 -16.82 -2.61 -28.30
N THR A 44 -17.32 -2.77 -27.08
CA THR A 44 -18.77 -2.99 -26.84
C THR A 44 -19.60 -1.78 -27.27
N LEU A 45 -19.22 -0.55 -26.90
CA LEU A 45 -20.01 0.62 -27.29
C LEU A 45 -19.88 0.98 -28.76
N VAL A 46 -18.75 0.68 -29.42
CA VAL A 46 -18.67 0.77 -30.89
C VAL A 46 -19.56 -0.28 -31.54
N GLY A 47 -19.58 -1.52 -31.01
CA GLY A 47 -20.43 -2.61 -31.48
C GLY A 47 -21.92 -2.30 -31.37
N PHE A 48 -22.39 -1.86 -30.19
CA PHE A 48 -23.76 -1.39 -29.99
C PHE A 48 -24.08 -0.12 -30.78
N GLY A 49 -23.09 0.78 -30.92
CA GLY A 49 -23.21 2.01 -31.68
C GLY A 49 -23.37 1.79 -33.18
N SER A 50 -22.93 0.65 -33.73
CA SER A 50 -23.11 0.30 -35.15
C SER A 50 -24.57 0.14 -35.57
N LEU A 51 -25.49 0.01 -34.61
CA LEU A 51 -26.95 0.03 -34.80
C LEU A 51 -27.52 1.47 -34.81
N ALA A 52 -26.71 2.48 -34.51
CA ALA A 52 -27.07 3.90 -34.49
C ALA A 52 -26.25 4.70 -35.52
N LYS A 53 -26.77 5.83 -36.00
CA LYS A 53 -26.12 6.66 -37.05
C LYS A 53 -24.75 7.26 -36.63
N ASN A 54 -24.39 7.23 -35.34
CA ASN A 54 -23.18 7.86 -34.77
C ASN A 54 -22.33 6.87 -33.96
N ALA A 55 -21.99 5.71 -34.53
CA ALA A 55 -21.21 4.66 -33.87
C ALA A 55 -19.82 5.11 -33.38
N SER A 56 -19.11 5.92 -34.17
CA SER A 56 -17.71 6.27 -33.90
C SER A 56 -17.50 7.22 -32.71
N SER A 57 -18.52 7.98 -32.30
CA SER A 57 -18.40 8.92 -31.18
C SER A 57 -18.57 8.27 -29.81
N LEU A 58 -19.07 7.03 -29.74
CA LEU A 58 -19.35 6.32 -28.48
C LEU A 58 -18.16 5.50 -27.95
N GLY A 59 -17.17 5.19 -28.79
CA GLY A 59 -15.99 4.40 -28.41
C GLY A 59 -15.20 4.96 -27.23
N PRO A 60 -14.86 6.27 -27.19
CA PRO A 60 -14.15 6.86 -26.06
C PRO A 60 -14.92 6.77 -24.73
N PHE A 61 -16.25 6.91 -24.76
CA PHE A 61 -17.08 6.75 -23.56
C PHE A 61 -17.06 5.30 -23.07
N GLY A 62 -17.10 4.33 -23.99
CA GLY A 62 -17.03 2.92 -23.65
C GLY A 62 -15.71 2.55 -23.00
N ALA A 63 -14.62 3.12 -23.50
CA ALA A 63 -13.29 2.96 -22.93
C ALA A 63 -13.22 3.48 -21.48
N VAL A 64 -13.77 4.66 -21.20
CA VAL A 64 -13.84 5.22 -19.84
C VAL A 64 -14.72 4.35 -18.94
N VAL A 65 -15.87 3.89 -19.41
CA VAL A 65 -16.75 2.99 -18.63
C VAL A 65 -16.02 1.69 -18.28
N GLY A 66 -15.34 1.07 -19.25
CA GLY A 66 -14.53 -0.13 -19.01
C GLY A 66 -13.44 0.09 -17.96
N PHE A 67 -12.72 1.21 -18.05
CA PHE A 67 -11.70 1.59 -17.06
C PHE A 67 -12.28 1.79 -15.66
N VAL A 68 -13.39 2.51 -15.54
CA VAL A 68 -14.05 2.80 -14.24
C VAL A 68 -14.63 1.54 -13.62
N LEU A 69 -15.26 0.66 -14.41
CA LEU A 69 -15.78 -0.62 -13.91
C LEU A 69 -14.64 -1.50 -13.38
N PHE A 70 -13.51 -1.55 -14.09
CA PHE A 70 -12.34 -2.28 -13.61
C PHE A 70 -11.76 -1.65 -12.34
N ALA A 71 -11.71 -0.32 -12.25
CA ALA A 71 -11.32 0.37 -11.01
C ALA A 71 -12.25 0.04 -9.82
N ALA A 72 -13.56 -0.04 -10.06
CA ALA A 72 -14.53 -0.44 -9.03
C ALA A 72 -14.31 -1.91 -8.58
N LEU A 73 -14.03 -2.81 -9.54
CA LEU A 73 -13.64 -4.19 -9.24
C LEU A 73 -12.37 -4.24 -8.38
N MET A 74 -11.36 -3.42 -8.70
CA MET A 74 -10.10 -3.33 -7.94
C MET A 74 -10.33 -2.90 -6.48
N VAL A 75 -11.29 -2.02 -6.22
CA VAL A 75 -11.67 -1.63 -4.85
C VAL A 75 -12.28 -2.82 -4.09
N HIS A 76 -13.11 -3.62 -4.75
CA HIS A 76 -13.73 -4.79 -4.13
C HIS A 76 -12.72 -5.90 -3.81
N ILE A 77 -11.73 -6.13 -4.67
CA ILE A 77 -10.69 -7.17 -4.44
C ILE A 77 -9.55 -6.70 -3.54
N ARG A 78 -9.60 -5.47 -3.01
CA ARG A 78 -8.55 -4.91 -2.14
C ARG A 78 -8.17 -5.81 -0.95
N PRO A 79 -9.11 -6.45 -0.23
CA PRO A 79 -8.75 -7.38 0.86
C PRO A 79 -7.92 -8.57 0.37
N LEU A 80 -8.29 -9.14 -0.78
CA LEU A 80 -7.56 -10.23 -1.42
C LEU A 80 -6.17 -9.78 -1.87
N TRP A 81 -6.06 -8.59 -2.45
CA TRP A 81 -4.78 -8.02 -2.88
C TRP A 81 -3.82 -7.81 -1.70
N LEU A 82 -4.32 -7.24 -0.61
CA LEU A 82 -3.55 -7.06 0.62
C LEU A 82 -3.02 -8.43 1.10
N ASN A 83 -3.91 -9.41 1.23
CA ASN A 83 -3.58 -10.74 1.73
C ASN A 83 -2.61 -11.51 0.83
N ALA A 84 -2.81 -11.49 -0.49
CA ALA A 84 -2.05 -12.29 -1.43
C ALA A 84 -0.69 -11.67 -1.81
N VAL A 85 -0.57 -10.33 -1.76
CA VAL A 85 0.59 -9.62 -2.32
C VAL A 85 1.42 -8.94 -1.24
N LYS A 86 0.77 -8.18 -0.36
CA LYS A 86 1.50 -7.30 0.57
C LYS A 86 1.90 -8.02 1.85
N ILE A 87 0.98 -8.73 2.48
CA ILE A 87 1.24 -9.40 3.77
C ILE A 87 2.38 -10.43 3.70
N PRO A 88 2.47 -11.30 2.67
CA PRO A 88 3.56 -12.28 2.61
C PRO A 88 4.93 -11.59 2.50
N GLN A 89 5.01 -10.46 1.79
CA GLN A 89 6.22 -9.67 1.72
C GLN A 89 6.62 -9.09 3.08
N LEU A 90 5.66 -8.58 3.86
CA LEU A 90 5.95 -8.07 5.20
C LEU A 90 6.56 -9.16 6.08
N GLY A 91 6.05 -10.39 6.00
CA GLY A 91 6.63 -11.55 6.69
C GLY A 91 8.09 -11.80 6.28
N LEU A 92 8.39 -11.75 4.98
CA LEU A 92 9.76 -11.88 4.48
C LEU A 92 10.68 -10.77 4.99
N LEU A 93 10.22 -9.50 4.97
CA LEU A 93 11.00 -8.36 5.45
C LEU A 93 11.32 -8.49 6.94
N VAL A 94 10.37 -8.98 7.73
CA VAL A 94 10.55 -9.26 9.16
C VAL A 94 11.58 -10.36 9.39
N ASP A 95 11.49 -11.46 8.65
CA ASP A 95 12.46 -12.56 8.79
C ASP A 95 13.87 -12.13 8.35
N GLN A 96 14.00 -11.25 7.35
CA GLN A 96 15.27 -10.62 6.99
C GLN A 96 15.80 -9.66 8.05
N PHE A 97 14.93 -8.85 8.66
CA PHE A 97 15.29 -7.96 9.76
C PHE A 97 15.85 -8.77 10.95
N LYS A 98 15.27 -9.94 11.22
CA LYS A 98 15.78 -10.92 12.21
C LYS A 98 17.08 -11.63 11.77
N GLY A 99 17.60 -11.37 10.58
CA GLY A 99 18.78 -12.04 10.05
C GLY A 99 18.57 -13.51 9.69
N LYS A 100 17.33 -13.98 9.53
CA LYS A 100 17.05 -15.37 9.17
C LYS A 100 17.43 -15.63 7.71
N PRO A 101 17.97 -16.82 7.38
CA PRO A 101 18.20 -17.19 5.99
C PRO A 101 16.85 -17.34 5.28
N LEU A 102 16.76 -16.80 4.07
CA LEU A 102 15.59 -16.96 3.21
C LEU A 102 15.85 -18.03 2.15
N PRO A 103 14.86 -18.87 1.82
CA PRO A 103 14.93 -19.73 0.65
C PRO A 103 15.00 -18.89 -0.63
N THR A 104 15.56 -19.44 -1.70
CA THR A 104 15.74 -18.73 -2.98
C THR A 104 14.73 -19.20 -4.04
N GLY A 105 14.42 -18.31 -4.99
CA GLY A 105 13.59 -18.66 -6.16
C GLY A 105 12.14 -18.97 -5.80
N LYS A 106 11.56 -20.01 -6.41
CA LYS A 106 10.15 -20.38 -6.23
C LYS A 106 9.78 -20.73 -4.79
N ALA A 107 10.67 -21.44 -4.09
CA ALA A 107 10.45 -21.82 -2.69
C ALA A 107 10.28 -20.60 -1.76
N LEU A 108 10.83 -19.43 -2.13
CA LEU A 108 10.58 -18.18 -1.40
C LEU A 108 9.13 -17.73 -1.45
N VAL A 109 8.49 -17.89 -2.60
CA VAL A 109 7.09 -17.48 -2.79
C VAL A 109 6.16 -18.36 -1.97
N ASP A 110 6.43 -19.67 -1.94
CA ASP A 110 5.64 -20.62 -1.16
C ASP A 110 5.86 -20.40 0.34
N TYR A 111 7.11 -20.25 0.78
CA TYR A 111 7.46 -19.88 2.15
C TYR A 111 6.77 -18.59 2.62
N ALA A 112 6.74 -17.55 1.78
CA ALA A 112 6.08 -16.29 2.11
C ALA A 112 4.57 -16.48 2.34
N LYS A 113 3.91 -17.27 1.50
CA LYS A 113 2.48 -17.58 1.62
C LYS A 113 2.20 -18.35 2.91
N GLU A 114 2.98 -19.39 3.18
CA GLU A 114 2.85 -20.17 4.43
C GLU A 114 3.03 -19.29 5.66
N ARG A 115 4.04 -18.41 5.62
CA ARG A 115 4.32 -17.46 6.70
C ARG A 115 3.13 -16.52 6.95
N GLN A 116 2.49 -16.03 5.88
CA GLN A 116 1.28 -15.21 5.97
C GLN A 116 0.10 -15.99 6.55
N TRP A 117 -0.16 -17.21 6.07
CA TRP A 117 -1.28 -18.04 6.55
C TRP A 117 -1.14 -18.39 8.04
N ALA A 118 0.09 -18.64 8.50
CA ALA A 118 0.37 -18.90 9.91
C ALA A 118 0.09 -17.69 10.81
N ALA A 119 0.36 -16.47 10.34
CA ALA A 119 0.14 -15.24 11.12
C ALA A 119 -1.29 -14.68 11.00
N TYR A 120 -1.91 -14.84 9.83
CA TYR A 120 -3.22 -14.30 9.50
C TYR A 120 -4.09 -15.35 8.79
N PRO A 121 -4.71 -16.29 9.53
CA PRO A 121 -5.50 -17.37 8.95
C PRO A 121 -6.79 -16.90 8.26
N SER A 122 -7.35 -15.76 8.68
CA SER A 122 -8.58 -15.21 8.11
C SER A 122 -8.32 -13.90 7.40
N THR A 123 -8.56 -13.87 6.09
CA THR A 123 -8.43 -12.65 5.26
C THR A 123 -9.38 -11.55 5.72
N ALA A 124 -10.63 -11.91 6.08
CA ALA A 124 -11.62 -10.93 6.53
C ALA A 124 -11.20 -10.26 7.85
N LYS A 125 -10.78 -11.05 8.85
CA LYS A 125 -10.33 -10.51 10.14
C LYS A 125 -9.05 -9.68 10.00
N MET A 126 -8.12 -10.12 9.15
CA MET A 126 -6.89 -9.35 8.88
C MET A 126 -7.20 -8.02 8.20
N PHE A 127 -8.12 -8.00 7.23
CA PHE A 127 -8.54 -6.76 6.60
C PHE A 127 -9.27 -5.83 7.57
N GLU A 128 -10.11 -6.39 8.46
CA GLU A 128 -10.78 -5.63 9.51
C GLU A 128 -9.77 -4.99 10.48
N LEU A 129 -8.75 -5.74 10.89
CA LEU A 129 -7.64 -5.24 11.70
C LEU A 129 -6.90 -4.11 10.98
N ASP A 130 -6.55 -4.33 9.73
CA ASP A 130 -5.86 -3.37 8.88
C ASP A 130 -6.66 -2.06 8.69
N GLU A 131 -7.97 -2.13 8.48
CA GLU A 131 -8.82 -0.94 8.47
C GLU A 131 -8.86 -0.23 9.82
N ALA A 132 -8.99 -0.96 10.92
CA ALA A 132 -9.00 -0.39 12.26
C ALA A 132 -7.69 0.33 12.57
N ILE A 133 -6.54 -0.29 12.26
CA ILE A 133 -5.21 0.33 12.39
C ILE A 133 -5.14 1.65 11.60
N ARG A 134 -5.59 1.66 10.34
CA ARG A 134 -5.60 2.89 9.54
C ARG A 134 -6.48 3.98 10.14
N ARG A 135 -7.65 3.62 10.69
CA ARG A 135 -8.54 4.58 11.36
C ARG A 135 -7.84 5.20 12.57
N VAL A 136 -7.26 4.38 13.45
CA VAL A 136 -6.50 4.87 14.62
C VAL A 136 -5.33 5.78 14.19
N LEU A 137 -4.54 5.37 13.20
CA LEU A 137 -3.43 6.18 12.68
C LEU A 137 -3.88 7.55 12.14
N SER A 138 -5.09 7.63 11.59
CA SER A 138 -5.70 8.88 11.13
C SER A 138 -6.21 9.74 12.30
N ASP A 139 -6.77 9.09 13.32
CA ASP A 139 -7.26 9.77 14.53
C ASP A 139 -6.11 10.37 15.33
N MET A 140 -4.95 9.69 15.38
CA MET A 140 -3.74 10.18 16.07
C MET A 140 -3.30 11.58 15.61
N VAL A 141 -3.59 11.96 14.37
CA VAL A 141 -3.24 13.30 13.86
C VAL A 141 -4.00 14.41 14.59
N THR A 142 -5.21 14.13 15.10
CA THR A 142 -5.98 15.12 15.86
C THR A 142 -5.42 15.32 17.27
N LEU A 143 -4.75 14.29 17.82
CA LEU A 143 -4.08 14.35 19.13
C LEU A 143 -2.81 15.20 19.08
N VAL A 144 -2.09 15.10 17.97
CA VAL A 144 -0.81 15.77 17.79
C VAL A 144 -1.07 17.16 17.23
N SER A 145 -1.28 18.12 18.13
CA SER A 145 -1.31 19.55 17.80
C SER A 145 -0.04 19.88 17.01
N CYS A 146 -0.16 20.16 15.71
CA CYS A 146 0.97 20.55 14.87
C CYS A 146 1.45 21.94 15.33
N PRO A 147 2.58 22.06 16.06
CA PRO A 147 2.94 23.31 16.72
C PRO A 147 3.36 24.39 15.71
N LYS A 148 3.73 23.98 14.49
CA LYS A 148 4.31 24.84 13.46
C LYS A 148 3.35 25.22 12.33
N LEU A 149 2.12 24.73 12.38
CA LEU A 149 1.07 25.07 11.42
C LEU A 149 0.06 25.99 12.11
N GLU A 150 0.57 27.09 12.64
CA GLU A 150 -0.21 28.29 12.96
C GLU A 150 -0.60 29.00 11.64
N ALA A 151 -1.13 28.22 10.69
CA ALA A 151 -1.69 28.76 9.48
C ALA A 151 -2.96 29.51 9.88
N GLN A 152 -2.92 30.85 9.81
CA GLN A 152 -4.08 31.71 10.06
C GLN A 152 -5.29 31.35 9.18
N ASN A 153 -5.07 30.65 8.06
CA ASN A 153 -6.12 30.20 7.16
C ASN A 153 -6.66 28.79 7.51
N PRO A 154 -7.96 28.65 7.82
CA PRO A 154 -8.58 27.37 8.19
C PRO A 154 -8.51 26.31 7.07
N THR A 155 -8.51 26.71 5.80
CA THR A 155 -8.44 25.80 4.66
C THR A 155 -7.07 25.15 4.54
N VAL A 156 -6.00 25.93 4.72
CA VAL A 156 -4.62 25.41 4.69
C VAL A 156 -4.42 24.41 5.83
N ARG A 157 -4.92 24.73 7.03
CA ARG A 157 -4.90 23.82 8.18
C ARG A 157 -5.60 22.51 7.85
N GLN A 158 -6.81 22.55 7.27
CA GLN A 158 -7.57 21.35 6.92
C GLN A 158 -6.82 20.49 5.89
N LEU A 159 -6.21 21.11 4.89
CA LEU A 159 -5.43 20.40 3.88
C LEU A 159 -4.20 19.72 4.49
N CYS A 160 -3.44 20.43 5.32
CA CYS A 160 -2.28 19.87 6.02
C CYS A 160 -2.67 18.71 6.93
N THR A 161 -3.77 18.82 7.68
CA THR A 161 -4.28 17.73 8.51
C THR A 161 -4.63 16.51 7.65
N ARG A 162 -5.33 16.69 6.54
CA ARG A 162 -5.68 15.59 5.62
C ARG A 162 -4.45 14.92 5.02
N LEU A 163 -3.42 15.70 4.68
CA LEU A 163 -2.15 15.18 4.16
C LEU A 163 -1.42 14.35 5.22
N ILE A 164 -1.31 14.85 6.44
CA ILE A 164 -0.67 14.12 7.55
C ILE A 164 -1.48 12.86 7.88
N GLN A 165 -2.81 12.91 7.85
CA GLN A 165 -3.68 11.72 8.00
C GLN A 165 -3.46 10.70 6.89
N ALA A 166 -3.32 11.14 5.63
CA ALA A 166 -3.02 10.25 4.51
C ALA A 166 -1.65 9.59 4.67
N LEU A 167 -0.63 10.35 5.11
CA LEU A 167 0.72 9.84 5.36
C LEU A 167 0.75 8.87 6.55
N SER A 168 0.14 9.24 7.68
CA SER A 168 0.08 8.40 8.88
C SER A 168 -0.59 7.06 8.57
N ARG A 169 -1.71 7.07 7.84
CA ARG A 169 -2.41 5.85 7.39
C ARG A 169 -1.53 4.89 6.60
N GLN A 170 -0.48 5.35 5.93
CA GLN A 170 0.42 4.46 5.19
C GLN A 170 1.25 3.57 6.12
N ASN A 171 1.41 3.94 7.40
CA ASN A 171 2.14 3.15 8.40
C ASN A 171 1.45 1.84 8.83
N HIS A 172 0.22 1.58 8.39
CA HIS A 172 -0.50 0.35 8.75
C HIS A 172 0.28 -0.93 8.42
N GLN A 173 1.01 -0.97 7.31
CA GLN A 173 1.77 -2.16 6.90
C GLN A 173 2.90 -2.46 7.87
N THR A 174 3.55 -1.42 8.41
CA THR A 174 4.61 -1.59 9.42
C THR A 174 4.05 -2.18 10.73
N LEU A 175 2.83 -1.81 11.11
CA LEU A 175 2.14 -2.37 12.27
C LEU A 175 1.65 -3.82 12.03
N LEU A 176 1.23 -4.15 10.81
CA LEU A 176 0.93 -5.54 10.44
C LEU A 176 2.23 -6.38 10.42
N ALA A 177 3.34 -5.81 9.96
CA ALA A 177 4.66 -6.44 10.03
C ALA A 177 5.08 -6.73 11.48
N TRP A 178 4.77 -5.83 12.41
CA TRP A 178 5.09 -5.99 13.83
C TRP A 178 4.48 -7.26 14.45
N HIS A 179 3.29 -7.68 13.99
CA HIS A 179 2.70 -8.93 14.45
C HIS A 179 3.56 -10.16 14.10
N PHE A 180 4.18 -10.19 12.91
CA PHE A 180 5.12 -11.25 12.55
C PHE A 180 6.36 -11.29 13.45
N GLN A 181 6.76 -10.13 13.99
CA GLN A 181 7.87 -10.00 14.94
C GLN A 181 7.49 -10.61 16.29
N ARG A 182 6.33 -10.21 16.84
CA ARG A 182 5.85 -10.56 18.18
C ARG A 182 5.26 -11.96 18.30
N GLN A 183 4.61 -12.46 17.24
CA GLN A 183 3.98 -13.79 17.19
C GLN A 183 3.02 -14.07 18.36
N LEU A 184 2.27 -13.05 18.82
CA LEU A 184 1.21 -13.24 19.81
C LEU A 184 0.05 -14.04 19.18
N GLU A 185 -0.70 -14.78 19.99
CA GLU A 185 -1.88 -15.52 19.49
C GLU A 185 -2.95 -14.60 18.91
N ASN A 186 -3.13 -13.41 19.51
CA ASN A 186 -4.09 -12.42 19.08
C ASN A 186 -3.40 -11.26 18.30
N PRO A 187 -3.65 -11.10 16.98
CA PRO A 187 -3.07 -10.02 16.18
C PRO A 187 -3.48 -8.61 16.63
N TRP A 188 -4.69 -8.46 17.18
CA TRP A 188 -5.17 -7.18 17.70
C TRP A 188 -4.29 -6.66 18.84
N ARG A 189 -3.83 -7.56 19.72
CA ARG A 189 -2.94 -7.20 20.83
C ARG A 189 -1.57 -6.69 20.35
N SER A 190 -1.00 -7.35 19.33
CA SER A 190 0.26 -6.88 18.71
C SER A 190 0.08 -5.49 18.10
N ALA A 191 -1.07 -5.24 17.46
CA ALA A 191 -1.36 -3.95 16.87
C ALA A 191 -1.52 -2.83 17.92
N LEU A 192 -2.18 -3.09 19.05
CA LEU A 192 -2.33 -2.13 20.15
C LEU A 192 -0.97 -1.72 20.74
N GLU A 193 -0.10 -2.69 21.02
CA GLU A 193 1.26 -2.43 21.49
C GLU A 193 2.04 -1.55 20.49
N GLY A 194 1.93 -1.87 19.20
CA GLY A 194 2.58 -1.10 18.14
C GLY A 194 1.99 0.31 17.97
N LEU A 195 0.68 0.48 18.13
CA LEU A 195 0.00 1.77 18.04
C LEU A 195 0.40 2.70 19.20
N ALA A 196 0.59 2.18 20.40
CA ALA A 196 1.09 2.95 21.54
C ALA A 196 2.50 3.50 21.27
N VAL A 197 3.40 2.67 20.70
CA VAL A 197 4.73 3.10 20.26
C VAL A 197 4.65 4.10 19.11
N HIS A 198 3.72 3.90 18.17
CA HIS A 198 3.52 4.84 17.06
C HIS A 198 3.12 6.22 17.57
N GLN A 199 2.25 6.28 18.57
CA GLN A 199 1.82 7.52 19.19
C GLN A 199 2.98 8.28 19.85
N SER A 200 3.85 7.59 20.63
CA SER A 200 4.98 8.24 21.30
C SER A 200 5.99 8.81 20.31
N HIS A 201 6.20 8.13 19.18
CA HIS A 201 7.14 8.51 18.12
C HIS A 201 6.48 9.07 16.86
N PHE A 202 5.28 9.66 16.99
CA PHE A 202 4.43 10.03 15.85
C PHE A 202 5.15 10.92 14.83
N PHE A 203 5.84 11.97 15.28
CA PHE A 203 6.54 12.89 14.38
C PHE A 203 7.72 12.24 13.66
N THR A 204 8.49 11.41 14.37
CA THR A 204 9.63 10.68 13.81
C THR A 204 9.16 9.72 12.72
N LEU A 205 8.13 8.92 13.00
CA LEU A 205 7.60 7.95 12.04
C LEU A 205 6.93 8.64 10.84
N THR A 206 6.18 9.73 11.07
CA THR A 206 5.51 10.48 9.99
C THR A 206 6.51 11.18 9.08
N LYS A 207 7.58 11.76 9.65
CA LYS A 207 8.66 12.39 8.87
C LYS A 207 9.37 11.37 7.99
N ASN A 208 9.78 10.23 8.55
CA ASN A 208 10.42 9.16 7.78
C ASN A 208 9.47 8.60 6.71
N ARG A 209 8.19 8.37 7.04
CA ARG A 209 7.16 7.96 6.09
C ARG A 209 7.01 8.95 4.93
N THR A 210 7.07 10.25 5.21
CA THR A 210 7.01 11.30 4.16
C THR A 210 8.16 11.16 3.17
N VAL A 211 9.39 10.95 3.65
CA VAL A 211 10.58 10.81 2.81
C VAL A 211 10.50 9.54 1.95
N VAL A 212 10.14 8.38 2.52
CA VAL A 212 10.03 7.14 1.73
C VAL A 212 8.87 7.19 0.73
N THR A 213 7.78 7.85 1.08
CA THR A 213 6.65 8.04 0.15
C THR A 213 7.03 8.96 -1.00
N ALA A 214 7.77 10.05 -0.73
CA ALA A 214 8.31 10.91 -1.78
C ALA A 214 9.27 10.15 -2.70
N PHE A 215 10.14 9.30 -2.15
CA PHE A 215 11.00 8.41 -2.93
C PHE A 215 10.20 7.46 -3.83
N ALA A 216 9.13 6.86 -3.32
CA ALA A 216 8.29 5.97 -4.13
C ALA A 216 7.57 6.70 -5.28
N TRP A 217 7.12 7.93 -5.04
CA TRP A 217 6.55 8.78 -6.08
C TRP A 217 7.58 9.26 -7.10
N LEU A 218 8.81 9.55 -6.68
CA LEU A 218 9.91 9.83 -7.60
C LEU A 218 10.15 8.64 -8.54
N GLY A 219 10.09 7.41 -8.01
CA GLY A 219 10.14 6.20 -8.82
C GLY A 219 9.04 6.12 -9.88
N PHE A 220 7.81 6.52 -9.55
CA PHE A 220 6.72 6.63 -10.52
C PHE A 220 6.99 7.68 -11.59
N VAL A 221 7.40 8.89 -11.19
CA VAL A 221 7.72 9.99 -12.11
C VAL A 221 8.86 9.61 -13.05
N ALA A 222 9.84 8.84 -12.56
CA ALA A 222 10.93 8.33 -13.39
C ALA A 222 10.49 7.19 -14.33
N ALA A 223 9.63 6.27 -13.86
CA ALA A 223 9.15 5.16 -14.68
C ALA A 223 8.18 5.61 -15.79
N TYR A 224 7.37 6.64 -15.54
CA TYR A 224 6.36 7.14 -16.48
C TYR A 224 6.91 7.45 -17.89
N PRO A 225 7.92 8.32 -18.08
CA PRO A 225 8.42 8.63 -19.42
C PRO A 225 9.08 7.41 -20.10
N LEU A 226 9.71 6.52 -19.33
CA LEU A 226 10.31 5.30 -19.87
C LEU A 226 9.25 4.36 -20.45
N VAL A 227 8.15 4.18 -19.71
CA VAL A 227 7.03 3.36 -20.15
C VAL A 227 6.30 4.03 -21.31
N LEU A 228 6.07 5.35 -21.25
CA LEU A 228 5.41 6.10 -22.31
C LEU A 228 6.18 5.98 -23.63
N GLY A 229 7.50 6.24 -23.62
CA GLY A 229 8.32 6.07 -24.81
C GLY A 229 8.31 4.63 -25.35
N GLY A 230 8.26 3.63 -24.46
CA GLY A 230 8.08 2.23 -24.85
C GLY A 230 6.74 1.97 -25.55
N ILE A 231 5.65 2.54 -25.05
CA ILE A 231 4.32 2.44 -25.66
C ILE A 231 4.29 3.16 -27.02
N GLU A 232 4.87 4.35 -27.11
CA GLU A 232 4.96 5.14 -28.36
C GLU A 232 5.66 4.35 -29.48
N ILE A 233 6.79 3.71 -29.17
CA ILE A 233 7.51 2.83 -30.11
C ILE A 233 6.62 1.66 -30.58
N LEU A 234 5.83 1.08 -29.68
CA LEU A 234 4.95 -0.05 -30.03
C LEU A 234 3.77 0.35 -30.93
N ILE A 235 3.27 1.58 -30.78
CA ILE A 235 2.09 2.06 -31.53
C ILE A 235 2.45 2.81 -32.82
N ASP A 236 3.71 3.17 -33.05
CA ASP A 236 4.16 3.92 -34.24
C ASP A 236 3.78 3.23 -35.56
N GLY A 237 3.69 1.89 -35.56
CA GLY A 237 3.25 1.11 -36.73
C GLY A 237 1.73 0.92 -36.86
N ILE A 238 0.92 1.41 -35.92
CA ILE A 238 -0.53 1.16 -35.90
C ILE A 238 -1.27 2.40 -36.47
N PRO A 239 -2.01 2.27 -37.58
CA PRO A 239 -2.74 3.38 -38.20
C PRO A 239 -4.04 3.73 -37.43
N ILE A 240 -3.96 3.87 -36.10
CA ILE A 240 -5.06 4.22 -35.21
C ILE A 240 -4.62 5.38 -34.32
N LYS A 241 -5.32 6.52 -34.41
CA LYS A 241 -5.09 7.65 -33.50
C LYS A 241 -5.69 7.35 -32.13
N MET A 242 -4.86 6.84 -31.22
CA MET A 242 -5.20 6.70 -29.81
C MET A 242 -5.03 8.06 -29.11
N SER A 243 -6.12 8.83 -28.95
CA SER A 243 -6.07 10.25 -28.57
C SER A 243 -5.29 10.56 -27.26
N PHE A 244 -5.69 9.99 -26.12
CA PHE A 244 -5.07 10.24 -24.80
C PHE A 244 -4.79 8.96 -24.00
N TRP A 245 -5.09 7.80 -24.60
CA TRP A 245 -4.99 6.49 -23.95
C TRP A 245 -3.56 6.00 -23.72
N PRO A 246 -2.58 6.25 -24.62
CA PRO A 246 -1.17 5.89 -24.37
C PRO A 246 -0.64 6.49 -23.06
N GLU A 247 -1.00 7.73 -22.75
CA GLU A 247 -0.62 8.44 -21.52
C GLU A 247 -1.28 7.81 -20.29
N VAL A 248 -2.57 7.45 -20.39
CA VAL A 248 -3.29 6.75 -19.32
C VAL A 248 -2.64 5.39 -19.04
N PHE A 249 -2.35 4.61 -20.08
CA PHE A 249 -1.71 3.30 -19.91
C PHE A 249 -0.29 3.44 -19.40
N ALA A 250 0.50 4.40 -19.89
CA ALA A 250 1.81 4.70 -19.32
C ALA A 250 1.71 4.99 -17.83
N GLY A 251 0.71 5.76 -17.40
CA GLY A 251 0.40 6.01 -16.00
C GLY A 251 0.09 4.74 -15.21
N VAL A 252 -0.78 3.86 -15.73
CA VAL A 252 -1.15 2.60 -15.06
C VAL A 252 0.05 1.64 -14.95
N PHE A 253 0.84 1.49 -16.00
CA PHE A 253 2.02 0.62 -15.99
C PHE A 253 3.15 1.19 -15.12
N ALA A 254 3.38 2.50 -15.14
CA ALA A 254 4.31 3.16 -14.21
C ALA A 254 3.85 3.00 -12.75
N TRP A 255 2.54 3.07 -12.49
CA TRP A 255 1.97 2.78 -11.19
C TRP A 255 2.24 1.34 -10.77
N ALA A 256 2.12 0.37 -11.69
CA ALA A 256 2.46 -1.03 -11.41
C ALA A 256 3.92 -1.21 -10.99
N ILE A 257 4.87 -0.50 -11.63
CA ILE A 257 6.29 -0.51 -11.26
C ILE A 257 6.49 0.10 -9.86
N LYS A 258 5.93 1.29 -9.60
CA LYS A 258 5.93 1.91 -8.26
C LYS A 258 5.40 0.94 -7.20
N ALA A 259 4.22 0.38 -7.48
CA ALA A 259 3.53 -0.52 -6.58
C ALA A 259 4.24 -1.86 -6.42
N ALA A 260 5.13 -2.29 -7.32
CA ALA A 260 5.86 -3.54 -7.18
C ALA A 260 7.16 -3.38 -6.39
N PHE A 261 7.97 -2.38 -6.75
CA PHE A 261 9.32 -2.22 -6.21
C PHE A 261 9.39 -1.14 -5.14
N PHE A 262 8.96 0.07 -5.47
CA PHE A 262 9.21 1.23 -4.62
C PHE A 262 8.41 1.18 -3.33
N ASP A 263 7.15 0.74 -3.40
CA ASP A 263 6.32 0.53 -2.21
C ASP A 263 6.94 -0.54 -1.28
N ALA A 264 7.54 -1.59 -1.84
CA ALA A 264 8.22 -2.62 -1.07
C ALA A 264 9.48 -2.09 -0.35
N ILE A 265 10.30 -1.31 -1.05
CA ILE A 265 11.48 -0.63 -0.46
C ILE A 265 11.03 0.31 0.67
N ALA A 266 9.94 1.05 0.47
CA ALA A 266 9.41 1.97 1.47
C ALA A 266 8.97 1.23 2.74
N GLU A 267 8.33 0.06 2.62
CA GLU A 267 7.96 -0.72 3.81
C GLU A 267 9.18 -1.32 4.53
N ALA A 268 10.19 -1.78 3.79
CA ALA A 268 11.45 -2.26 4.38
C ALA A 268 12.13 -1.15 5.20
N ALA A 269 12.25 0.04 4.62
CA ALA A 269 12.82 1.21 5.31
C ALA A 269 12.02 1.59 6.57
N MET A 270 10.69 1.50 6.54
CA MET A 270 9.87 1.81 7.70
C MET A 270 9.96 0.76 8.81
N ILE A 271 10.15 -0.52 8.46
CA ILE A 271 10.45 -1.59 9.41
C ILE A 271 11.76 -1.28 10.14
N ASP A 272 12.81 -0.88 9.42
CA ASP A 272 14.11 -0.53 10.01
C ASP A 272 14.04 0.64 11.01
N VAL A 273 13.10 1.57 10.83
CA VAL A 273 12.88 2.68 11.80
C VAL A 273 11.99 2.24 12.97
N PHE A 274 10.88 1.56 12.68
CA PHE A 274 9.85 1.30 13.67
C PHE A 274 10.24 0.17 14.63
N PHE A 275 10.85 -0.91 14.13
CA PHE A 275 11.09 -2.11 14.93
C PHE A 275 12.05 -1.85 16.09
N PRO A 276 13.18 -1.14 15.93
CA PRO A 276 14.06 -0.82 17.06
C PRO A 276 13.39 0.02 18.16
N LEU A 277 12.39 0.86 17.80
CA LEU A 277 11.60 1.62 18.78
C LEU A 277 10.60 0.69 19.49
N ALA A 278 9.88 -0.11 18.71
CA ALA A 278 8.88 -1.03 19.22
C ALA A 278 9.48 -2.13 20.11
N GLU A 279 10.65 -2.67 19.78
CA GLU A 279 11.34 -3.67 20.62
C GLU A 279 11.73 -3.14 22.00
N LYS A 280 11.98 -1.84 22.13
CA LYS A 280 12.36 -1.22 23.40
C LYS A 280 11.15 -0.88 24.28
N GLU A 281 10.07 -0.41 23.66
CA GLU A 281 9.00 0.28 24.38
C GLU A 281 7.62 -0.43 24.29
N ALA A 282 7.45 -1.42 23.40
CA ALA A 282 6.18 -2.12 23.24
C ALA A 282 5.75 -2.82 24.54
N GLY A 283 4.49 -2.58 24.95
CA GLY A 283 3.91 -3.10 26.19
C GLY A 283 4.29 -2.31 27.45
N GLN A 284 5.15 -1.29 27.35
CA GLN A 284 5.53 -0.42 28.48
C GLN A 284 4.87 0.97 28.38
N ILE A 285 4.55 1.42 27.17
CA ILE A 285 3.94 2.73 26.93
C ILE A 285 2.46 2.74 27.34
N SER A 286 2.06 3.82 28.02
CA SER A 286 0.65 4.07 28.34
C SER A 286 -0.17 4.36 27.09
N ASP A 287 -1.24 3.60 26.91
CA ASP A 287 -2.20 3.75 25.80
C ASP A 287 -3.43 4.59 26.16
N VAL A 288 -3.45 5.17 27.37
CA VAL A 288 -4.54 6.01 27.88
C VAL A 288 -4.92 7.16 26.93
N PRO A 289 -3.97 7.89 26.31
CA PRO A 289 -4.35 8.97 25.39
C PRO A 289 -5.14 8.47 24.17
N LEU A 290 -4.79 7.30 23.63
CA LEU A 290 -5.50 6.68 22.50
C LEU A 290 -6.87 6.18 22.92
N LYS A 291 -6.98 5.51 24.07
CA LYS A 291 -8.25 5.08 24.65
C LYS A 291 -9.23 6.22 24.83
N ASN A 292 -8.74 7.39 25.23
CA ASN A 292 -9.60 8.56 25.46
C ASN A 292 -10.11 9.17 24.14
N HIS A 293 -9.31 9.17 23.08
CA HIS A 293 -9.60 9.98 21.88
C HIS A 293 -9.99 9.20 20.62
N SER A 294 -9.61 7.92 20.49
CA SER A 294 -9.96 7.12 19.31
C SER A 294 -10.97 6.04 19.68
N GLU A 295 -12.18 6.16 19.12
CA GLU A 295 -13.20 5.12 19.21
C GLU A 295 -12.73 3.82 18.54
N ALA A 296 -12.01 3.94 17.42
CA ALA A 296 -11.41 2.80 16.74
C ALA A 296 -10.42 2.05 17.65
N TYR A 297 -9.62 2.77 18.45
CA TYR A 297 -8.69 2.14 19.40
C TYR A 297 -9.44 1.36 20.49
N ARG A 298 -10.51 1.94 21.05
CA ARG A 298 -11.35 1.24 22.04
C ARG A 298 -12.00 -0.01 21.46
N ALA A 299 -12.50 0.05 20.23
CA ALA A 299 -13.06 -1.11 19.55
C ALA A 299 -12.00 -2.22 19.31
N MET A 300 -10.76 -1.84 19.01
CA MET A 300 -9.64 -2.79 18.91
C MET A 300 -9.29 -3.43 20.27
N ASP A 301 -9.29 -2.66 21.35
CA ASP A 301 -9.00 -3.14 22.71
C ASP A 301 -10.01 -4.20 23.17
N ILE A 302 -11.31 -3.98 22.89
CA ILE A 302 -12.37 -4.96 23.16
C ILE A 302 -12.10 -6.27 22.40
N LYS A 303 -11.73 -6.19 21.12
CA LYS A 303 -11.40 -7.37 20.29
C LYS A 303 -10.10 -8.07 20.68
N ALA A 304 -9.16 -7.34 21.26
CA ALA A 304 -7.94 -7.92 21.81
C ALA A 304 -8.22 -8.71 23.10
N GLY A 305 -9.23 -8.30 23.89
CA GLY A 305 -9.67 -8.99 25.10
C GLY A 305 -10.67 -10.13 24.88
N ALA A 306 -11.31 -10.20 23.72
CA ALA A 306 -12.23 -11.28 23.38
C ALA A 306 -11.48 -12.60 23.05
N PRO A 307 -12.01 -13.78 23.43
CA PRO A 307 -11.46 -15.06 22.99
C PRO A 307 -11.51 -15.19 21.47
N LEU A 308 -10.52 -15.87 20.88
CA LEU A 308 -10.39 -16.08 19.44
C LEU A 308 -11.45 -17.10 18.97
N GLU A 309 -12.61 -16.64 18.48
CA GLU A 309 -13.63 -17.48 17.82
C GLU A 309 -13.29 -17.79 16.36
#